data_AF-A0A9P5TWL5-F1
#
_entry.id   AF-A0A9P5TWL5-F1
#
_cell.length_a   1.000
_cell.length_b   1.000
_cell.length_c   1.000
_cell.angle_alpha   90.00
_cell.angle_beta   90.00
_cell.angle_gamma   90.00
#
_symmetry.space_group_name_H-M   'P 1'
#
loop_
_entity.id
_entity.type
_entity.pdbx_description
1 polymer ?
#
loop_
_entity_poly.entity_id
_entity_poly.type
_entity_poly.pdbx_seq_one_letter_code
_entity_poly.pdbx_strand_id
1 'polypeptide(L)'
;VACKLCSTPVFLNAMRNHVAHHVFLQKRGIVDPLVVSFQQYVGEDPCGWCGLDGCRTVLTKKGKSFSTASDCEYHYAHMSYSSAHSSSLTSPSTNIPIHCTLC
;
A
#
# COMPACT_ATOMS: atom_id res chain seq x y z
N VAL A 1 5.14 12.25 -5.60
CA VAL A 1 4.18 12.71 -4.57
C VAL A 1 4.77 12.40 -3.20
N ALA A 2 4.45 13.17 -2.16
CA ALA A 2 5.02 12.94 -0.83
C ALA A 2 4.24 11.85 -0.08
N CYS A 3 4.93 10.99 0.67
CA CYS A 3 4.30 10.01 1.55
C CYS A 3 3.58 10.70 2.72
N LYS A 4 2.37 10.25 3.06
CA LYS A 4 1.59 10.79 4.20
C LYS A 4 2.07 10.35 5.59
N LEU A 5 3.08 9.49 5.67
CA LEU A 5 3.62 9.00 6.94
C LEU A 5 4.98 9.60 7.26
N CYS A 6 5.83 9.74 6.25
CA CYS A 6 7.22 10.21 6.43
C CYS A 6 7.57 11.46 5.58
N SER A 7 6.63 11.98 4.78
CA SER A 7 6.85 13.11 3.86
C SER A 7 7.93 12.88 2.79
N THR A 8 8.52 11.69 2.71
CA THR A 8 9.53 11.35 1.69
C THR A 8 8.90 11.45 0.30
N PRO A 9 9.55 12.13 -0.67
CA PRO A 9 9.07 12.17 -2.05
C PRO A 9 9.28 10.81 -2.72
N VAL A 10 8.19 10.23 -3.23
CA VAL A 10 8.19 8.92 -3.89
C VAL A 10 7.42 9.01 -5.22
N PHE A 11 7.85 8.23 -6.21
CA PHE A 11 7.07 8.06 -7.43
C PHE A 11 5.75 7.33 -7.14
N LEU A 12 4.66 7.75 -7.79
CA LEU A 12 3.33 7.21 -7.53
C LEU A 12 3.27 5.67 -7.72
N ASN A 13 3.96 5.16 -8.74
CA ASN A 13 4.07 3.72 -9.02
C ASN A 13 4.85 2.92 -7.95
N ALA A 14 5.69 3.59 -7.15
CA ALA A 14 6.47 2.98 -6.08
C ALA A 14 5.85 3.19 -4.69
N MET A 15 4.83 4.04 -4.57
CA MET A 15 4.23 4.42 -3.29
C MET A 15 3.72 3.21 -2.50
N ARG A 16 3.10 2.24 -3.16
CA ARG A 16 2.60 1.00 -2.52
C ARG A 16 3.71 0.24 -1.80
N ASN A 17 4.88 0.12 -2.43
CA ASN A 17 6.03 -0.60 -1.86
C ASN A 17 6.67 0.20 -0.72
N HIS A 18 6.73 1.53 -0.87
CA HIS A 18 7.23 2.41 0.18
C HIS A 18 6.36 2.36 1.43
N VAL A 19 5.04 2.50 1.27
CA VAL A 19 4.09 2.41 2.39
C VAL A 19 4.07 1.02 3.01
N ALA A 20 4.26 -0.04 2.23
CA ALA A 20 4.35 -1.39 2.76
C ALA A 20 5.43 -1.54 3.85
N HIS A 21 6.54 -0.81 3.73
CA HIS A 21 7.59 -0.81 4.74
C HIS A 21 7.08 -0.23 6.07
N HIS A 22 6.41 0.92 6.03
CA HIS A 22 5.81 1.54 7.21
C HIS A 22 4.77 0.63 7.87
N VAL A 23 3.86 0.07 7.07
CA VAL A 23 2.83 -0.87 7.58
C VAL A 23 3.48 -2.08 8.22
N PHE A 24 4.51 -2.66 7.58
CA PHE A 24 5.21 -3.82 8.11
C PHE A 24 5.88 -3.54 9.44
N LEU A 25 6.65 -2.45 9.56
CA LEU A 25 7.32 -2.08 10.81
C LEU A 25 6.32 -1.84 11.94
N GLN A 26 5.22 -1.11 11.67
CA GLN A 26 4.19 -0.89 12.68
C GLN A 26 3.52 -2.19 13.12
N LYS A 27 3.14 -3.07 12.20
CA LYS A 27 2.53 -4.37 12.56
C LYS A 27 3.50 -5.29 13.31
N ARG A 28 4.81 -5.03 13.24
CA ARG A 28 5.86 -5.69 14.04
C ARG A 28 6.16 -4.99 15.37
N GLY A 29 5.54 -3.85 15.66
CA GLY A 29 5.86 -3.03 16.83
C GLY A 29 7.25 -2.41 16.77
N ILE A 30 7.84 -2.28 15.58
CA ILE A 30 9.15 -1.69 15.36
C ILE A 30 8.96 -0.22 15.00
N VAL A 31 9.74 0.65 15.64
CA VAL A 31 9.75 2.08 15.34
C VAL A 31 10.24 2.30 13.90
N ASP A 32 9.45 3.01 13.11
CA ASP A 32 9.84 3.38 11.76
C ASP A 32 10.81 4.59 11.79
N PRO A 33 12.06 4.45 11.32
CA PRO A 33 13.05 5.52 11.39
C PRO A 33 12.75 6.71 10.46
N LEU A 34 11.87 6.52 9.46
CA LEU A 34 11.49 7.58 8.51
C LEU A 34 10.27 8.38 9.01
N VAL A 35 9.48 7.83 9.94
CA VAL A 35 8.34 8.52 10.53
C VAL A 35 8.86 9.41 11.67
N VAL A 36 9.21 10.65 11.30
CA VAL A 36 9.81 11.64 12.22
C VAL A 36 8.79 12.33 13.11
N SER A 37 7.50 12.26 12.77
CA SER A 37 6.43 12.92 13.52
C SER A 37 5.52 11.90 14.20
N PHE A 38 5.27 12.10 15.49
CA PHE A 38 4.30 11.30 16.26
C PHE A 38 2.83 11.54 15.86
N GLN A 39 2.58 12.47 14.92
CA GLN A 39 1.23 12.88 14.55
C GLN A 39 0.62 12.04 13.41
N GLN A 40 1.44 11.27 12.70
CA GLN A 40 0.99 10.40 11.61
C GLN A 40 1.41 8.96 11.91
N TYR A 41 0.42 8.11 12.15
CA TYR A 41 0.59 6.68 12.40
C TYR A 41 -0.07 5.88 11.27
N VAL A 42 0.40 4.66 11.04
CA VAL A 42 -0.29 3.75 10.11
C VAL A 42 -1.65 3.41 10.72
N GLY A 43 -2.69 3.43 9.91
CA GLY A 43 -4.04 3.08 10.34
C GLY A 43 -4.17 1.66 10.90
N GLU A 44 -5.27 1.38 11.59
CA GLU A 44 -5.59 0.03 12.06
C GLU A 44 -5.83 -0.93 10.88
N ASP A 45 -6.56 -0.44 9.86
CA ASP A 45 -6.87 -1.09 8.59
C ASP A 45 -6.26 -0.29 7.43
N PRO A 46 -4.91 -0.27 7.34
CA PRO A 46 -4.22 0.72 6.55
C PRO A 46 -4.39 0.50 5.06
N CYS A 47 -4.62 1.60 4.36
CA CYS A 47 -4.59 1.63 2.90
C CYS A 47 -3.20 1.27 2.37
N GLY A 48 -3.14 0.35 1.39
CA GLY A 48 -1.88 -0.06 0.77
C GLY A 48 -1.10 1.05 0.05
N TRP A 49 -1.70 2.22 -0.22
CA TRP A 49 -1.04 3.34 -0.90
C TRP A 49 -0.73 4.54 -0.01
N CYS A 50 -1.58 4.89 0.97
CA CYS A 50 -1.30 6.03 1.85
C CYS A 50 -0.97 5.62 3.29
N GLY A 51 -1.22 4.36 3.66
CA GLY A 51 -0.98 3.81 5.00
C GLY A 51 -1.95 4.30 6.08
N LEU A 52 -2.89 5.19 5.74
CA LEU A 52 -3.93 5.69 6.64
C LEU A 52 -5.22 4.87 6.50
N ASP A 53 -6.16 5.06 7.42
CA ASP A 53 -7.49 4.48 7.37
C ASP A 53 -8.45 5.27 6.46
N GLY A 54 -9.57 4.63 6.09
CA GLY A 54 -10.71 5.27 5.44
C GLY A 54 -10.70 5.24 3.90
N CYS A 55 -9.65 4.73 3.27
CA CYS A 55 -9.67 4.49 1.82
C CYS A 55 -10.41 3.18 1.51
N ARG A 56 -11.28 3.21 0.51
CA ARG A 56 -11.91 2.02 -0.05
C ARG A 56 -11.05 1.46 -1.19
N THR A 57 -10.78 0.17 -1.12
CA THR A 57 -10.10 -0.57 -2.19
C THR A 57 -10.99 -1.71 -2.67
N VAL A 58 -11.13 -1.85 -3.98
CA VAL A 58 -11.95 -2.86 -4.64
C VAL A 58 -11.06 -3.71 -5.53
N LEU A 59 -11.17 -5.02 -5.37
CA LEU A 59 -10.52 -6.01 -6.22
C LEU A 59 -11.58 -6.66 -7.11
N THR A 60 -11.48 -6.44 -8.42
CA THR A 60 -12.43 -6.98 -9.40
C THR A 60 -11.75 -8.07 -10.22
N LYS A 61 -12.36 -9.25 -10.29
CA LYS A 61 -11.94 -10.34 -11.17
C LYS A 61 -12.47 -10.11 -12.59
N LYS A 62 -11.59 -10.10 -13.60
CA LYS A 62 -11.92 -10.02 -15.02
C LYS A 62 -11.39 -11.26 -15.74
N GLY A 63 -12.23 -12.27 -15.90
CA GLY A 63 -11.80 -13.57 -16.44
C GLY A 63 -10.73 -14.22 -15.58
N LYS A 64 -9.51 -14.34 -16.11
CA LYS A 64 -8.34 -14.90 -15.41
C LYS A 64 -7.47 -13.84 -14.70
N SER A 65 -7.74 -12.55 -14.89
CA SER A 65 -6.97 -11.46 -14.29
C SER A 65 -7.74 -10.75 -13.17
N PHE A 66 -7.01 -9.98 -12.37
CA PHE A 66 -7.58 -9.08 -11.37
C PHE A 66 -7.20 -7.64 -11.71
N SER A 67 -8.12 -6.73 -11.42
CA SER A 67 -7.90 -5.28 -11.49
C SER A 67 -8.23 -4.64 -10.14
N THR A 68 -7.44 -3.66 -9.74
CA THR A 68 -7.64 -2.89 -8.51
C THR A 68 -8.22 -1.52 -8.83
N ALA A 69 -9.15 -1.07 -7.99
CA ALA A 69 -9.58 0.32 -7.94
C ALA A 69 -9.51 0.80 -6.49
N SER A 70 -9.14 2.05 -6.27
CA SER A 70 -9.19 2.68 -4.96
C SER A 70 -9.56 4.15 -5.10
N ASP A 71 -10.22 4.69 -4.08
CA ASP A 71 -10.48 6.12 -3.90
C ASP A 71 -9.29 6.87 -3.29
N CYS A 72 -8.21 6.16 -2.93
CA CYS A 72 -6.99 6.78 -2.44
C CYS A 72 -6.34 7.64 -3.52
N GLU A 73 -5.98 8.89 -3.18
CA GLU A 73 -5.27 9.79 -4.10
C GLU A 73 -3.91 9.24 -4.58
N TYR A 74 -3.33 8.29 -3.84
CA TYR A 74 -2.07 7.64 -4.21
C TYR A 74 -2.27 6.33 -5.00
N HIS A 75 -3.51 5.99 -5.34
CA HIS A 75 -3.80 4.85 -6.20
C HIS A 75 -3.19 5.04 -7.59
N TYR A 76 -2.25 4.15 -7.94
CA TYR A 76 -1.67 4.12 -9.28
C TYR A 76 -2.56 3.28 -10.22
N ALA A 77 -3.38 3.95 -11.04
CA ALA A 77 -4.36 3.29 -11.91
C ALA A 77 -3.75 2.30 -12.93
N HIS A 78 -2.48 2.47 -13.31
CA HIS A 78 -1.77 1.57 -14.22
C HIS A 78 -1.05 0.41 -13.50
N MET A 79 -1.32 0.21 -12.21
CA MET A 79 -0.79 -0.93 -11.47
C MET A 79 -1.24 -2.26 -12.10
N SER A 80 -0.27 -3.10 -12.47
CA SER A 80 -0.51 -4.49 -12.82
C SER A 80 -0.62 -5.34 -11.54
N TYR A 81 -1.81 -5.89 -11.27
CA TYR A 81 -2.01 -6.80 -10.16
C TYR A 81 -1.10 -8.03 -10.27
N SER A 82 -1.04 -8.65 -11.46
CA SER A 82 -0.24 -9.86 -11.69
C SER A 82 1.25 -9.63 -11.42
N SER A 83 1.77 -8.46 -11.81
CA SER A 83 3.18 -8.12 -11.57
C SER A 83 3.45 -7.84 -10.10
N ALA A 84 2.51 -7.20 -9.41
CA ALA A 84 2.60 -6.87 -8.00
C ALA A 84 2.37 -8.07 -7.06
N HIS A 85 1.76 -9.14 -7.56
CA HIS A 85 1.52 -10.38 -6.81
C HIS A 85 2.81 -11.15 -6.49
N SER A 86 3.90 -10.86 -7.20
CA SER A 86 5.21 -11.49 -6.96
C SER A 86 6.17 -10.49 -6.35
N SER A 87 6.83 -10.87 -5.26
CA SER A 87 7.93 -10.11 -4.69
C SER A 87 9.18 -10.22 -5.57
N SER A 88 9.96 -9.15 -5.66
CA SER A 88 11.28 -9.14 -6.28
C SER A 88 12.29 -8.42 -5.38
N LEU A 89 13.57 -8.47 -5.73
CA LEU A 89 14.61 -7.72 -5.01
C LEU A 89 14.32 -6.20 -4.97
N THR A 90 13.69 -5.66 -6.02
CA THR A 90 13.35 -4.24 -6.13
C THR A 90 11.94 -3.91 -5.64
N SER A 91 11.12 -4.92 -5.38
CA SER A 91 9.75 -4.81 -4.88
C SER A 91 9.48 -5.95 -3.88
N PRO A 92 10.09 -5.91 -2.68
CA PRO A 92 10.10 -7.05 -1.76
C PRO A 92 8.73 -7.31 -1.12
N SER A 93 7.86 -6.29 -1.04
CA SER A 93 6.49 -6.45 -0.55
C SER A 93 5.50 -6.47 -1.72
N THR A 94 4.57 -7.41 -1.67
CA THR A 94 3.45 -7.46 -2.62
C THR A 94 2.44 -6.36 -2.30
N ASN A 95 2.12 -6.17 -1.01
CA ASN A 95 1.16 -5.16 -0.47
C ASN A 95 -0.04 -4.93 -1.40
N ILE A 96 -0.55 -6.02 -1.98
CA ILE A 96 -1.68 -6.00 -2.90
C ILE A 96 -2.96 -6.28 -2.12
N PRO A 97 -4.10 -5.74 -2.57
CA PRO A 97 -5.39 -6.17 -2.07
C PRO A 97 -5.56 -7.67 -2.31
N ILE A 98 -6.06 -8.40 -1.31
CA ILE A 98 -6.37 -9.83 -1.45
C ILE A 98 -7.87 -10.03 -1.52
N HIS A 99 -8.30 -11.04 -2.27
CA HIS A 99 -9.69 -11.47 -2.26
C HIS A 99 -9.97 -12.18 -0.93
N CYS A 100 -10.71 -11.53 -0.05
CA CYS A 100 -11.21 -12.18 1.16
C CYS A 100 -12.28 -13.20 0.75
N THR A 101 -12.07 -14.49 1.06
CA THR A 101 -13.03 -15.55 0.74
C THR A 101 -14.13 -15.70 1.81
N LEU A 102 -14.12 -14.86 2.84
CA LEU A 102 -15.06 -14.89 3.96
C LEU A 102 -16.19 -13.86 3.83
N CYS A 103 -16.07 -12.90 2.92
CA CYS A 103 -17.07 -11.88 2.60
C CYS A 103 -17.42 -11.94 1.10
#